data_AF-A0A1G0MAG8-F1
#
_entry.id   AF-A0A1G0MAG8-F1
#
_cell.length_a   1.000
_cell.length_b   1.000
_cell.length_c   1.000
_cell.angle_alpha   90.00
_cell.angle_beta   90.00
_cell.angle_gamma   90.00
#
_symmetry.space_group_name_H-M   'P 1'
#
loop_
_entity.id
_entity.type
_entity.pdbx_description
1 polymer ?
#
loop_
_entity_poly.entity_id
_entity_poly.type
_entity_poly.pdbx_seq_one_letter_code
_entity_poly.pdbx_strand_id
1 'polypeptide(L)'
;MAKYDPLVYLEDERKKLWKAVIELDEKINKRTPEHEKDAIQASRKASEYRNRCEESRNTISLYETESSENLNAVRTILSEIIKNRNESVANSEFIESNTAVSNKLLGDLESRINAINEEIETLETTFSNHEDYLCKITKLEAVSTKAEDLASKIELIHKNALVRRKEIDDLYLEVFGYTETDDSGEETTVPGLKEELEDSYNALSSNLDQFKVDFANHKVNTKKEYEEFRNTKESDFIITVGRWQKEYLAIVKQIKDLLPNALTAGLSSAYTKKKEDEVRDITTHTGKFEKAIISLVFVSLIPFAVSIALMVQGKALDKVLLDMPRLVLAILPLYVPVLWVAYSTSKKINLSKRLVEEYTHKEVLSKTFEGLSTQISTISDSDISADLRIKLLYNILEVSSENPGKLITDYNKADHPLMDALEKSVQLTNAVEKLSLIPGFSAIASVLDKQSKNLLKEKADKANAGLAVIRDKGKNNGKEAEADPGLEPKTEES
;
A
#
# COMPACT_ATOMS: atom_id res chain seq x y z
N MET A 1 88.38 -182.22 -196.71
CA MET A 1 89.23 -183.14 -195.90
C MET A 1 89.15 -182.66 -194.46
N ALA A 2 89.14 -183.47 -193.42
CA ALA A 2 89.22 -184.91 -193.29
C ALA A 2 88.74 -185.29 -191.87
N LYS A 3 88.29 -186.53 -191.73
CA LYS A 3 88.46 -187.50 -190.61
C LYS A 3 88.33 -187.01 -189.14
N TYR A 4 87.34 -187.62 -188.48
CA TYR A 4 87.02 -187.65 -187.04
C TYR A 4 88.06 -188.41 -186.17
N ASP A 5 88.17 -188.18 -184.84
CA ASP A 5 88.33 -189.30 -183.87
C ASP A 5 88.05 -189.01 -182.36
N PRO A 6 87.33 -189.91 -181.63
CA PRO A 6 87.09 -190.05 -180.18
C PRO A 6 88.12 -189.64 -179.09
N LEU A 7 89.34 -189.18 -179.39
CA LEU A 7 90.29 -188.76 -178.35
C LEU A 7 89.92 -187.42 -177.68
N VAL A 8 89.09 -186.60 -178.33
CA VAL A 8 88.74 -185.26 -177.84
C VAL A 8 87.78 -185.29 -176.62
N TYR A 9 86.95 -186.33 -176.46
CA TYR A 9 85.94 -186.40 -175.38
C TYR A 9 86.54 -186.67 -173.98
N LEU A 10 87.61 -187.47 -173.90
CA LEU A 10 88.23 -187.86 -172.63
C LEU A 10 89.07 -186.74 -171.98
N GLU A 11 89.67 -185.85 -172.79
CA GLU A 11 90.54 -184.79 -172.30
C GLU A 11 89.76 -183.59 -171.72
N ASP A 12 88.49 -183.45 -172.11
CA ASP A 12 87.60 -182.38 -171.64
C ASP A 12 87.02 -182.66 -170.24
N GLU A 13 86.71 -183.92 -169.88
CA GLU A 13 86.33 -184.29 -168.50
C GLU A 13 87.49 -184.11 -167.50
N ARG A 14 88.74 -184.41 -167.91
CA ARG A 14 89.92 -184.24 -167.03
C ARG A 14 90.14 -182.78 -166.63
N LYS A 15 89.94 -181.83 -167.55
CA LYS A 15 90.07 -180.39 -167.27
C LYS A 15 89.03 -179.89 -166.27
N LYS A 16 87.77 -180.35 -166.32
CA LYS A 16 86.72 -179.91 -165.39
C LYS A 16 86.99 -180.34 -163.95
N LEU A 17 87.42 -181.58 -163.71
CA LEU A 17 87.76 -182.06 -162.37
C LEU A 17 88.98 -181.32 -161.79
N TRP A 18 90.00 -181.04 -162.60
CA TRP A 18 91.20 -180.35 -162.12
C TRP A 18 90.95 -178.90 -161.72
N LYS A 19 89.96 -178.24 -162.35
CA LYS A 19 89.55 -176.89 -161.97
C LYS A 19 88.83 -176.85 -160.61
N ALA A 20 88.03 -177.87 -160.27
CA ALA A 20 87.34 -177.94 -158.98
C ALA A 20 88.30 -178.18 -157.79
N VAL A 21 89.41 -178.89 -158.01
CA VAL A 21 90.42 -179.15 -156.96
C VAL A 21 91.18 -177.87 -156.60
N ILE A 22 91.50 -177.02 -157.57
CA ILE A 22 92.20 -175.75 -157.33
C ILE A 22 91.32 -174.78 -156.51
N GLU A 23 90.01 -174.71 -156.78
CA GLU A 23 89.09 -173.87 -156.00
C GLU A 23 88.91 -174.34 -154.54
N LEU A 24 89.13 -175.63 -154.25
CA LEU A 24 89.06 -176.17 -152.89
C LEU A 24 90.35 -175.91 -152.08
N ASP A 25 91.52 -175.93 -152.74
CA ASP A 25 92.81 -175.66 -152.10
C ASP A 25 92.96 -174.17 -151.72
N GLU A 26 92.44 -173.25 -152.53
CA GLU A 26 92.49 -171.80 -152.22
C GLU A 26 91.63 -171.39 -151.02
N LYS A 27 90.56 -172.12 -150.70
CA LYS A 27 89.70 -171.78 -149.54
C LYS A 27 90.31 -172.16 -148.19
N ILE A 28 91.27 -173.08 -148.15
CA ILE A 28 91.82 -173.60 -146.89
C ILE A 28 92.97 -172.73 -146.37
N ASN A 29 93.68 -171.99 -147.22
CA ASN A 29 94.91 -171.30 -146.84
C ASN A 29 94.78 -169.84 -146.38
N LYS A 30 93.59 -169.33 -146.05
CA LYS A 30 93.44 -167.98 -145.45
C LYS A 30 92.58 -167.96 -144.19
N ARG A 31 93.15 -168.36 -143.04
CA ARG A 31 92.69 -168.02 -141.68
C ARG A 31 93.84 -168.14 -140.68
N THR A 32 94.40 -167.04 -140.11
CA THR A 32 94.95 -166.96 -138.72
C THR A 32 95.61 -165.64 -138.18
N PRO A 33 96.10 -164.61 -138.91
CA PRO A 33 96.92 -163.54 -138.27
C PRO A 33 96.24 -162.25 -137.74
N GLU A 34 94.99 -161.92 -138.09
CA GLU A 34 94.45 -160.54 -137.89
C GLU A 34 93.91 -160.27 -136.47
N HIS A 35 93.39 -161.29 -135.79
CA HIS A 35 92.72 -161.15 -134.48
C HIS A 35 93.66 -160.83 -133.31
N GLU A 36 94.96 -161.07 -133.45
CA GLU A 36 95.93 -160.85 -132.36
C GLU A 36 96.24 -159.35 -132.14
N LYS A 37 96.19 -158.54 -133.20
CA LYS A 37 96.41 -157.08 -133.10
C LYS A 37 95.29 -156.35 -132.34
N ASP A 38 94.04 -156.76 -132.56
CA ASP A 38 92.87 -156.13 -131.93
C ASP A 38 92.87 -156.35 -130.41
N ALA A 39 93.31 -157.52 -129.94
CA ALA A 39 93.40 -157.84 -128.52
C ALA A 39 94.42 -156.96 -127.78
N ILE A 40 95.59 -156.70 -128.39
CA ILE A 40 96.62 -155.83 -127.81
C ILE A 40 96.14 -154.38 -127.72
N GLN A 41 95.42 -153.91 -128.74
CA GLN A 41 94.89 -152.54 -128.75
C GLN A 41 93.78 -152.34 -127.72
N ALA A 42 92.92 -153.35 -127.51
CA ALA A 42 91.91 -153.35 -126.45
C ALA A 42 92.52 -153.31 -125.04
N SER A 43 93.61 -154.07 -124.82
CA SER A 43 94.33 -154.06 -123.53
C SER A 43 94.92 -152.70 -123.18
N ARG A 44 95.53 -152.01 -124.16
CA ARG A 44 96.05 -150.63 -123.96
C ARG A 44 94.96 -149.65 -123.60
N LYS A 45 93.82 -149.69 -124.31
CA LYS A 45 92.64 -148.86 -123.99
C LYS A 45 92.10 -149.15 -122.59
N ALA A 46 92.05 -150.41 -122.18
CA ALA A 46 91.61 -150.77 -120.83
C ALA A 46 92.54 -150.18 -119.74
N SER A 47 93.86 -150.20 -119.96
CA SER A 47 94.82 -149.60 -119.03
C SER A 47 94.73 -148.07 -118.99
N GLU A 48 94.49 -147.44 -120.13
CA GLU A 48 94.27 -145.99 -120.22
C GLU A 48 93.01 -145.56 -119.44
N TYR A 49 91.90 -146.29 -119.62
CA TYR A 49 90.67 -146.06 -118.84
C TYR A 49 90.88 -146.28 -117.34
N ARG A 50 91.66 -147.30 -116.95
CA ARG A 50 92.01 -147.54 -115.55
C ARG A 50 92.74 -146.34 -114.94
N ASN A 51 93.78 -145.84 -115.62
CA ASN A 51 94.55 -144.69 -115.12
C ASN A 51 93.69 -143.42 -115.02
N ARG A 52 92.82 -143.15 -116.01
CA ARG A 52 91.88 -142.00 -115.96
C ARG A 52 90.86 -142.12 -114.82
N CYS A 53 90.38 -143.33 -114.53
CA CYS A 53 89.50 -143.55 -113.38
C CYS A 53 90.22 -143.35 -112.04
N GLU A 54 91.49 -143.74 -111.94
CA GLU A 54 92.30 -143.55 -110.74
C GLU A 54 92.64 -142.07 -110.49
N GLU A 55 92.98 -141.33 -111.55
CA GLU A 55 93.17 -139.88 -111.50
C GLU A 55 91.88 -139.15 -111.09
N SER A 56 90.75 -139.52 -111.71
CA SER A 56 89.43 -139.00 -111.33
C SER A 56 89.09 -139.28 -109.86
N ARG A 57 89.34 -140.51 -109.38
CA ARG A 57 89.12 -140.87 -107.98
C ARG A 57 89.96 -140.02 -107.02
N ASN A 58 91.23 -139.78 -107.33
CA ASN A 58 92.10 -138.94 -106.49
C ASN A 58 91.63 -137.48 -106.47
N THR A 59 91.19 -136.94 -107.61
CA THR A 59 90.59 -135.58 -107.64
C THR A 59 89.30 -135.50 -106.84
N ILE A 60 88.44 -136.52 -106.89
CA ILE A 60 87.21 -136.58 -106.09
C ILE A 60 87.55 -136.62 -104.59
N SER A 61 88.52 -137.43 -104.16
CA SER A 61 88.92 -137.47 -102.74
C SER A 61 89.54 -136.16 -102.24
N LEU A 62 90.27 -135.45 -103.11
CA LEU A 62 90.82 -134.13 -102.78
C LEU A 62 89.68 -133.14 -102.56
N TYR A 63 88.71 -133.08 -103.48
CA TYR A 63 87.53 -132.23 -103.36
C TYR A 63 86.64 -132.61 -102.16
N GLU A 64 86.53 -133.89 -101.82
CA GLU A 64 85.80 -134.34 -100.62
C GLU A 64 86.47 -133.82 -99.34
N THR A 65 87.80 -133.88 -99.28
CA THR A 65 88.58 -133.40 -98.13
C THR A 65 88.47 -131.88 -98.01
N GLU A 66 88.66 -131.13 -99.09
CA GLU A 66 88.55 -129.67 -99.13
C GLU A 66 87.12 -129.20 -98.80
N SER A 67 86.10 -129.91 -99.30
CA SER A 67 84.70 -129.63 -98.98
C SER A 67 84.40 -129.86 -97.50
N SER A 68 84.94 -130.93 -96.89
CA SER A 68 84.80 -131.22 -95.46
C SER A 68 85.48 -130.17 -94.56
N GLU A 69 86.69 -129.74 -94.92
CA GLU A 69 87.42 -128.67 -94.22
C GLU A 69 86.66 -127.33 -94.28
N ASN A 70 86.18 -126.95 -95.47
CA ASN A 70 85.34 -125.75 -95.64
C ASN A 70 84.04 -125.83 -94.83
N LEU A 71 83.40 -127.00 -94.76
CA LEU A 71 82.17 -127.19 -94.00
C LEU A 71 82.41 -127.01 -92.49
N ASN A 72 83.54 -127.48 -91.96
CA ASN A 72 83.93 -127.27 -90.57
C ASN A 72 84.32 -125.82 -90.27
N ALA A 73 85.00 -125.14 -91.19
CA ALA A 73 85.28 -123.70 -91.07
C ALA A 73 83.98 -122.88 -91.02
N VAL A 74 83.04 -123.17 -91.92
CA VAL A 74 81.70 -122.53 -91.94
C VAL A 74 80.94 -122.79 -90.65
N ARG A 75 80.97 -124.02 -90.10
CA ARG A 75 80.34 -124.33 -88.81
C ARG A 75 80.93 -123.53 -87.65
N THR A 76 82.25 -123.35 -87.63
CA THR A 76 82.96 -122.59 -86.59
C THR A 76 82.62 -121.10 -86.67
N ILE A 77 82.60 -120.53 -87.87
CA ILE A 77 82.16 -119.14 -88.08
C ILE A 77 80.69 -118.96 -87.65
N LEU A 78 79.82 -119.93 -87.98
CA LEU A 78 78.41 -119.85 -87.63
C LEU A 78 78.17 -119.91 -86.11
N SER A 79 78.96 -120.70 -85.36
CA SER A 79 78.86 -120.72 -83.89
C SER A 79 79.33 -119.42 -83.25
N GLU A 80 80.40 -118.79 -83.77
CA GLU A 80 80.85 -117.47 -83.33
C GLU A 80 79.82 -116.37 -83.63
N ILE A 81 79.20 -116.39 -84.81
CA ILE A 81 78.13 -115.44 -85.17
C ILE A 81 76.93 -115.58 -84.22
N ILE A 82 76.54 -116.82 -83.88
CA ILE A 82 75.44 -117.06 -82.93
C ILE A 82 75.80 -116.51 -81.54
N LYS A 83 77.04 -116.75 -81.08
CA LYS A 83 77.51 -116.22 -79.78
C LYS A 83 77.47 -114.69 -79.75
N ASN A 84 78.04 -114.02 -80.76
CA ASN A 84 78.05 -112.56 -80.85
C ASN A 84 76.64 -111.97 -80.95
N ARG A 85 75.72 -112.64 -81.68
CA ARG A 85 74.32 -112.24 -81.75
C ARG A 85 73.67 -112.27 -80.37
N ASN A 86 73.86 -113.34 -79.61
CA ASN A 86 73.28 -113.48 -78.27
C ASN A 86 73.84 -112.43 -77.30
N GLU A 87 75.14 -112.15 -77.34
CA GLU A 87 75.75 -111.07 -76.55
C GLU A 87 75.19 -109.69 -76.94
N SER A 88 75.00 -109.43 -78.25
CA SER A 88 74.42 -108.18 -78.73
C SER A 88 72.95 -108.00 -78.30
N VAL A 89 72.15 -109.07 -78.28
CA VAL A 89 70.77 -109.03 -77.80
C VAL A 89 70.72 -108.74 -76.30
N ALA A 90 71.54 -109.42 -75.50
CA ALA A 90 71.63 -109.18 -74.06
C ALA A 90 72.04 -107.73 -73.74
N ASN A 91 72.99 -107.16 -74.49
CA ASN A 91 73.38 -105.75 -74.35
C ASN A 91 72.24 -104.78 -74.72
N SER A 92 71.46 -105.10 -75.77
CA SER A 92 70.30 -104.30 -76.15
C SER A 92 69.24 -104.25 -75.05
N GLU A 93 68.92 -105.41 -74.45
CA GLU A 93 67.96 -105.51 -73.34
C GLU A 93 68.43 -104.72 -72.11
N PHE A 94 69.74 -104.76 -71.80
CA PHE A 94 70.33 -103.98 -70.72
C PHE A 94 70.26 -102.46 -70.97
N ILE A 95 70.52 -102.01 -72.19
CA ILE A 95 70.40 -100.59 -72.57
C ILE A 95 68.96 -100.13 -72.44
N GLU A 96 67.99 -100.91 -72.92
CA GLU A 96 66.57 -100.58 -72.87
C GLU A 96 66.07 -100.40 -71.42
N SER A 97 66.48 -101.32 -70.53
CA SER A 97 66.21 -101.24 -69.09
C SER A 97 66.80 -99.97 -68.46
N ASN A 98 68.06 -99.63 -68.75
CA ASN A 98 68.69 -98.42 -68.23
C ASN A 98 68.04 -97.13 -68.77
N THR A 99 67.64 -97.10 -70.04
CA THR A 99 66.91 -95.95 -70.59
C THR A 99 65.54 -95.75 -69.93
N ALA A 100 64.83 -96.84 -69.59
CA ALA A 100 63.58 -96.75 -68.87
C ALA A 100 63.76 -96.18 -67.46
N VAL A 101 64.81 -96.60 -66.74
CA VAL A 101 65.15 -96.06 -65.41
C VAL A 101 65.51 -94.57 -65.49
N SER A 102 66.37 -94.16 -66.42
CA SER A 102 66.75 -92.75 -66.59
C SER A 102 65.55 -91.86 -66.91
N ASN A 103 64.63 -92.28 -67.80
CA ASN A 103 63.43 -91.50 -68.12
C ASN A 103 62.51 -91.32 -66.91
N LYS A 104 62.36 -92.36 -66.07
CA LYS A 104 61.59 -92.26 -64.83
C LYS A 104 62.20 -91.24 -63.85
N LEU A 105 63.54 -91.24 -63.75
CA LEU A 105 64.28 -90.32 -62.88
C LEU A 105 64.18 -88.86 -63.36
N LEU A 106 64.19 -88.65 -64.68
CA LEU A 106 63.98 -87.35 -65.31
C LEU A 106 62.58 -86.80 -65.02
N GLY A 107 61.54 -87.64 -65.13
CA GLY A 107 60.17 -87.24 -64.78
C GLY A 107 59.99 -86.88 -63.29
N ASP A 108 60.65 -87.59 -62.37
CA ASP A 108 60.60 -87.26 -60.94
C ASP A 108 61.31 -85.92 -60.64
N LEU A 109 62.42 -85.64 -61.32
CA LEU A 109 63.11 -84.35 -61.23
C LEU A 109 62.26 -83.19 -61.76
N GLU A 110 61.59 -83.36 -62.91
CA GLU A 110 60.67 -82.35 -63.45
C GLU A 110 59.52 -82.06 -62.47
N SER A 111 58.94 -83.10 -61.86
CA SER A 111 57.89 -82.91 -60.85
C SER A 111 58.39 -82.14 -59.62
N ARG A 112 59.61 -82.40 -59.15
CA ARG A 112 60.21 -81.69 -58.01
C ARG A 112 60.51 -80.23 -58.34
N ILE A 113 61.01 -79.95 -59.55
CA ILE A 113 61.25 -78.58 -60.01
C ILE A 113 59.94 -77.79 -60.03
N ASN A 114 58.86 -78.37 -60.54
CA ASN A 114 57.56 -77.71 -60.56
C ASN A 114 57.03 -77.43 -59.14
N ALA A 115 57.15 -78.38 -58.22
CA ALA A 115 56.75 -78.19 -56.82
C ALA A 115 57.53 -77.05 -56.14
N ILE A 116 58.85 -76.97 -56.37
CA ILE A 116 59.67 -75.89 -55.82
C ILE A 116 59.27 -74.53 -56.40
N ASN A 117 58.96 -74.47 -57.70
CA ASN A 117 58.52 -73.21 -58.33
C ASN A 117 57.17 -72.74 -57.78
N GLU A 118 56.22 -73.67 -57.53
CA GLU A 118 54.96 -73.33 -56.87
C GLU A 118 55.19 -72.79 -55.45
N GLU A 119 56.08 -73.41 -54.66
CA GLU A 119 56.44 -72.90 -53.33
C GLU A 119 57.05 -71.49 -53.39
N ILE A 120 57.93 -71.22 -54.37
CA ILE A 120 58.52 -69.89 -54.57
C ILE A 120 57.43 -68.85 -54.89
N GLU A 121 56.47 -69.17 -55.76
CA GLU A 121 55.36 -68.27 -56.10
C GLU A 121 54.46 -67.98 -54.88
N THR A 122 54.18 -68.98 -54.04
CA THR A 122 53.45 -68.76 -52.77
C THR A 122 54.23 -67.87 -51.79
N LEU A 123 55.56 -67.95 -51.81
CA LEU A 123 56.41 -67.11 -50.96
C LEU A 123 56.40 -65.65 -51.44
N GLU A 124 56.53 -65.42 -52.75
CA GLU A 124 56.51 -64.09 -53.36
C GLU A 124 55.16 -63.37 -53.15
N THR A 125 54.05 -64.09 -53.27
CA THR A 125 52.71 -63.54 -52.96
C THR A 125 52.55 -63.19 -51.48
N THR A 126 53.10 -64.00 -50.58
CA THR A 126 53.07 -63.73 -49.14
C THR A 126 53.91 -62.50 -48.77
N PHE A 127 55.09 -62.33 -49.37
CA PHE A 127 55.94 -61.15 -49.17
C PHE A 127 55.30 -59.87 -49.72
N SER A 128 54.64 -59.92 -50.87
CA SER A 128 53.93 -58.77 -51.44
C SER A 128 52.77 -58.29 -50.56
N ASN A 129 52.09 -59.20 -49.85
CA ASN A 129 51.01 -58.86 -48.94
C ASN A 129 51.48 -58.27 -47.59
N HIS A 130 52.78 -58.34 -47.26
CA HIS A 130 53.32 -57.88 -45.97
C HIS A 130 53.10 -56.38 -45.72
N GLU A 131 53.25 -55.55 -46.76
CA GLU A 131 53.09 -54.10 -46.69
C GLU A 131 51.63 -53.71 -46.37
N ASP A 132 50.67 -54.46 -46.91
CA ASP A 132 49.23 -54.30 -46.64
C ASP A 132 48.84 -54.69 -45.21
N TYR A 133 49.50 -55.71 -44.62
CA TYR A 133 49.26 -56.10 -43.24
C TYR A 133 49.77 -55.04 -42.24
N LEU A 134 50.93 -54.41 -42.50
CA LEU A 134 51.42 -53.29 -41.68
C LEU A 134 50.48 -52.08 -41.71
N CYS A 135 49.91 -51.77 -42.88
CA CYS A 135 48.89 -50.72 -43.04
C CYS A 135 47.59 -51.04 -42.26
N LYS A 136 47.19 -52.31 -42.18
CA LYS A 136 46.02 -52.74 -41.37
C LYS A 136 46.29 -52.64 -39.87
N ILE A 137 47.50 -52.98 -39.41
CA ILE A 137 47.88 -52.89 -37.99
C ILE A 137 47.87 -51.44 -37.51
N THR A 138 48.47 -50.52 -38.26
CA THR A 138 48.47 -49.08 -37.91
C THR A 138 47.06 -48.48 -37.89
N LYS A 139 46.18 -48.90 -38.81
CA LYS A 139 44.75 -48.54 -38.76
C LYS A 139 44.06 -49.11 -37.52
N LEU A 140 44.38 -50.33 -37.11
CA LEU A 140 43.81 -50.96 -35.91
C LEU A 140 44.25 -50.24 -34.63
N GLU A 141 45.53 -49.87 -34.50
CA GLU A 141 46.03 -49.05 -33.38
C GLU A 141 45.35 -47.67 -33.33
N ALA A 142 45.15 -47.03 -34.49
CA ALA A 142 44.42 -45.76 -34.58
C ALA A 142 42.94 -45.89 -34.18
N VAL A 143 42.32 -47.05 -34.42
CA VAL A 143 40.95 -47.34 -33.93
C VAL A 143 40.95 -47.64 -32.44
N SER A 144 41.95 -48.37 -31.93
CA SER A 144 42.10 -48.70 -30.51
C SER A 144 42.24 -47.43 -29.64
N THR A 145 43.10 -46.50 -30.05
CA THR A 145 43.27 -45.21 -29.37
C THR A 145 41.98 -44.38 -29.38
N LYS A 146 41.25 -44.34 -30.49
CA LYS A 146 39.93 -43.70 -30.56
C LYS A 146 38.89 -44.39 -29.67
N ALA A 147 38.96 -45.71 -29.51
CA ALA A 147 38.07 -46.45 -28.64
C ALA A 147 38.33 -46.13 -27.15
N GLU A 148 39.59 -46.00 -26.74
CA GLU A 148 39.97 -45.54 -25.39
C GLU A 148 39.50 -44.09 -25.10
N ASP A 149 39.67 -43.19 -26.06
CA ASP A 149 39.16 -41.81 -25.96
C ASP A 149 37.62 -41.75 -25.86
N LEU A 150 36.92 -42.63 -26.58
CA LEU A 150 35.46 -42.74 -26.48
C LEU A 150 35.04 -43.35 -25.15
N ALA A 151 35.73 -44.38 -24.65
CA ALA A 151 35.44 -45.00 -23.37
C ALA A 151 35.56 -43.99 -22.22
N SER A 152 36.63 -43.20 -22.20
CA SER A 152 36.84 -42.15 -21.19
C SER A 152 35.79 -41.03 -21.27
N LYS A 153 35.36 -40.64 -22.47
CA LYS A 153 34.22 -39.71 -22.65
C LYS A 153 32.91 -40.29 -22.14
N ILE A 154 32.63 -41.56 -22.43
CA ILE A 154 31.41 -42.25 -21.96
C ILE A 154 31.38 -42.30 -20.44
N GLU A 155 32.51 -42.63 -19.81
CA GLU A 155 32.63 -42.66 -18.35
C GLU A 155 32.37 -41.28 -17.71
N LEU A 156 32.93 -40.21 -18.30
CA LEU A 156 32.68 -38.84 -17.87
C LEU A 156 31.20 -38.44 -18.00
N ILE A 157 30.58 -38.74 -19.15
CA ILE A 157 29.15 -38.46 -19.39
C ILE A 157 28.28 -39.24 -18.40
N HIS A 158 28.59 -40.51 -18.15
CA HIS A 158 27.85 -41.32 -17.19
C HIS A 158 27.92 -40.75 -15.78
N LYS A 159 29.11 -40.34 -15.33
CA LYS A 159 29.29 -39.69 -14.03
C LYS A 159 28.49 -38.39 -13.92
N ASN A 160 28.52 -37.55 -14.96
CA ASN A 160 27.74 -36.31 -15.00
C ASN A 160 26.22 -36.57 -15.01
N ALA A 161 25.76 -37.60 -15.73
CA ALA A 161 24.36 -38.00 -15.74
C ALA A 161 23.88 -38.49 -14.37
N LEU A 162 24.73 -39.22 -13.63
CA LEU A 162 24.43 -39.65 -12.26
C LEU A 162 24.30 -38.47 -11.30
N VAL A 163 25.21 -37.48 -11.39
CA VAL A 163 25.13 -36.25 -10.57
C VAL A 163 23.85 -35.48 -10.87
N ARG A 164 23.55 -35.24 -12.16
CA ARG A 164 22.31 -34.55 -12.56
C ARG A 164 21.05 -35.30 -12.15
N ARG A 165 21.05 -36.63 -12.22
CA ARG A 165 19.92 -37.44 -11.74
C ARG A 165 19.70 -37.19 -10.25
N LYS A 166 20.77 -37.22 -9.45
CA LYS A 166 20.69 -36.94 -8.02
C LYS A 166 20.16 -35.52 -7.74
N GLU A 167 20.64 -34.51 -8.45
CA GLU A 167 20.13 -33.13 -8.32
C GLU A 167 18.63 -33.03 -8.67
N ILE A 168 18.19 -33.76 -9.70
CA ILE A 168 16.76 -33.83 -10.08
C ILE A 168 15.95 -34.56 -9.00
N ASP A 169 16.46 -35.67 -8.47
CA ASP A 169 15.82 -36.44 -7.41
C ASP A 169 15.68 -35.57 -6.14
N ASP A 170 16.75 -34.85 -5.75
CA ASP A 170 16.76 -33.93 -4.60
C ASP A 170 15.72 -32.80 -4.79
N LEU A 171 15.69 -32.15 -5.98
CA LEU A 171 14.68 -31.13 -6.32
C LEU A 171 13.27 -31.69 -6.34
N TYR A 172 13.09 -32.93 -6.81
CA TYR A 172 11.77 -33.58 -6.84
C TYR A 172 11.24 -33.79 -5.43
N LEU A 173 12.09 -34.27 -4.51
CA LEU A 173 11.74 -34.46 -3.11
C LEU A 173 11.45 -33.12 -2.42
N GLU A 174 12.20 -32.06 -2.73
CA GLU A 174 11.97 -30.72 -2.18
C GLU A 174 10.63 -30.10 -2.66
N VAL A 175 10.28 -30.29 -3.94
CA VAL A 175 9.05 -29.73 -4.52
C VAL A 175 7.80 -30.50 -4.11
N PHE A 176 7.86 -31.83 -4.15
CA PHE A 176 6.69 -32.71 -3.95
C PHE A 176 6.63 -33.37 -2.58
N GLY A 177 7.69 -33.30 -1.78
CA GLY A 177 7.77 -33.97 -0.50
C GLY A 177 8.13 -35.44 -0.62
N TYR A 178 8.28 -36.10 0.52
CA TYR A 178 8.58 -37.52 0.61
C TYR A 178 7.99 -38.15 1.87
N THR A 179 7.75 -39.44 1.82
CA THR A 179 7.32 -40.22 2.99
C THR A 179 8.54 -40.77 3.71
N GLU A 180 8.70 -40.41 4.97
CA GLU A 180 9.72 -40.97 5.87
C GLU A 180 9.02 -41.90 6.86
N THR A 181 9.43 -43.17 6.91
CA THR A 181 8.91 -44.14 7.87
C THR A 181 9.74 -44.04 9.15
N ASP A 182 9.11 -43.65 10.25
CA ASP A 182 9.78 -43.53 11.54
C ASP A 182 10.05 -44.92 12.14
N ASP A 183 10.96 -45.03 13.13
CA ASP A 183 11.38 -46.28 13.81
C ASP A 183 10.22 -47.09 14.46
N SER A 184 9.00 -46.54 14.47
CA SER A 184 7.77 -47.18 14.97
C SER A 184 6.82 -47.69 13.86
N GLY A 185 7.17 -47.54 12.58
CA GLY A 185 6.39 -48.04 11.45
C GLY A 185 5.21 -47.15 11.01
N GLU A 186 5.12 -45.89 11.45
CA GLU A 186 4.19 -44.91 10.89
C GLU A 186 4.87 -44.08 9.79
N GLU A 187 4.19 -43.92 8.65
CA GLU A 187 4.62 -43.07 7.55
C GLU A 187 4.33 -41.61 7.88
N THR A 188 5.37 -40.81 8.10
CA THR A 188 5.26 -39.35 8.17
C THR A 188 5.53 -38.78 6.79
N THR A 189 4.52 -38.19 6.16
CA THR A 189 4.67 -37.41 4.92
C THR A 189 5.29 -36.06 5.28
N VAL A 190 6.51 -35.82 4.83
CA VAL A 190 7.13 -34.49 4.86
C VAL A 190 6.56 -33.72 3.66
N PRO A 191 5.75 -32.66 3.88
CA PRO A 191 5.13 -31.91 2.80
C PRO A 191 6.18 -31.16 1.99
N GLY A 192 6.04 -31.19 0.67
CA GLY A 192 6.90 -30.41 -0.24
C GLY A 192 6.50 -28.94 -0.31
N LEU A 193 7.35 -28.12 -0.92
CA LEU A 193 7.07 -26.69 -1.16
C LEU A 193 5.72 -26.44 -1.86
N LYS A 194 5.27 -27.36 -2.71
CA LYS A 194 3.97 -27.25 -3.38
C LYS A 194 2.82 -27.29 -2.37
N GLU A 195 2.86 -28.22 -1.43
CA GLU A 195 1.80 -28.43 -0.44
C GLU A 195 1.80 -27.30 0.59
N GLU A 196 2.98 -26.85 1.05
CA GLU A 196 3.09 -25.64 1.90
C GLU A 196 2.52 -24.39 1.22
N LEU A 197 2.77 -24.22 -0.08
CA LEU A 197 2.23 -23.10 -0.84
C LEU A 197 0.70 -23.19 -0.96
N GLU A 198 0.16 -24.36 -1.22
CA GLU A 198 -1.28 -24.58 -1.35
C GLU A 198 -1.99 -24.38 0.00
N ASP A 199 -1.40 -24.85 1.09
CA ASP A 199 -1.89 -24.63 2.46
C ASP A 199 -1.84 -23.16 2.85
N SER A 200 -0.75 -22.46 2.56
CA SER A 200 -0.64 -21.03 2.84
C SER A 200 -1.64 -20.21 2.01
N TYR A 201 -1.90 -20.60 0.75
CA TYR A 201 -2.92 -19.98 -0.08
C TYR A 201 -4.33 -20.23 0.44
N ASN A 202 -4.64 -21.46 0.83
CA ASN A 202 -5.94 -21.83 1.40
C ASN A 202 -6.18 -21.11 2.74
N ALA A 203 -5.16 -21.04 3.60
CA ALA A 203 -5.22 -20.29 4.86
C ALA A 203 -5.43 -18.80 4.61
N LEU A 204 -4.71 -18.21 3.64
CA LEU A 204 -4.88 -16.80 3.27
C LEU A 204 -6.29 -16.52 2.73
N SER A 205 -6.81 -17.39 1.86
CA SER A 205 -8.18 -17.27 1.33
C SER A 205 -9.22 -17.35 2.43
N SER A 206 -9.07 -18.31 3.34
CA SER A 206 -9.97 -18.46 4.50
C SER A 206 -9.94 -17.23 5.41
N ASN A 207 -8.74 -16.72 5.74
CA ASN A 207 -8.57 -15.50 6.52
C ASN A 207 -9.19 -14.28 5.82
N LEU A 208 -9.09 -14.19 4.50
CA LEU A 208 -9.65 -13.09 3.72
C LEU A 208 -11.18 -13.13 3.70
N ASP A 209 -11.78 -14.31 3.66
CA ASP A 209 -13.23 -14.45 3.77
C ASP A 209 -13.73 -14.18 5.20
N GLN A 210 -13.00 -14.62 6.22
CA GLN A 210 -13.28 -14.28 7.61
C GLN A 210 -13.22 -12.75 7.82
N PHE A 211 -12.19 -12.10 7.29
CA PHE A 211 -12.01 -10.65 7.37
C PHE A 211 -13.15 -9.89 6.67
N LYS A 212 -13.66 -10.38 5.53
CA LYS A 212 -14.83 -9.76 4.88
C LYS A 212 -16.07 -9.83 5.77
N VAL A 213 -16.30 -10.95 6.44
CA VAL A 213 -17.43 -11.13 7.37
C VAL A 213 -17.27 -10.19 8.57
N ASP A 214 -16.09 -10.14 9.17
CA ASP A 214 -15.80 -9.27 10.31
C ASP A 214 -15.93 -7.79 9.94
N PHE A 215 -15.45 -7.40 8.76
CA PHE A 215 -15.60 -6.03 8.26
C PHE A 215 -17.06 -5.65 8.03
N ALA A 216 -17.86 -6.56 7.46
CA ALA A 216 -19.29 -6.34 7.28
C ALA A 216 -20.01 -6.19 8.64
N ASN A 217 -19.69 -7.05 9.61
CA ASN A 217 -20.23 -6.97 10.97
C ASN A 217 -19.81 -5.66 11.66
N HIS A 218 -18.54 -5.27 11.54
CA HIS A 218 -18.03 -4.04 12.14
C HIS A 218 -18.69 -2.80 11.54
N LYS A 219 -18.92 -2.78 10.22
CA LYS A 219 -19.66 -1.70 9.53
C LYS A 219 -21.10 -1.59 10.04
N VAL A 220 -21.79 -2.71 10.23
CA VAL A 220 -23.16 -2.73 10.75
C VAL A 220 -23.21 -2.28 12.20
N ASN A 221 -22.33 -2.79 13.07
CA ASN A 221 -22.27 -2.40 14.48
C ASN A 221 -21.92 -0.94 14.65
N THR A 222 -20.89 -0.45 13.95
CA THR A 222 -20.51 0.98 14.00
C THR A 222 -21.66 1.89 13.59
N LYS A 223 -22.41 1.51 12.54
CA LYS A 223 -23.58 2.27 12.11
C LYS A 223 -24.66 2.29 13.19
N LYS A 224 -24.94 1.13 13.81
CA LYS A 224 -25.94 1.00 14.88
C LYS A 224 -25.55 1.82 16.12
N GLU A 225 -24.31 1.70 16.57
CA GLU A 225 -23.78 2.46 17.71
C GLU A 225 -23.83 3.97 17.44
N TYR A 226 -23.50 4.40 16.22
CA TYR A 226 -23.61 5.81 15.83
C TYR A 226 -25.06 6.31 15.84
N GLU A 227 -26.00 5.51 15.32
CA GLU A 227 -27.43 5.84 15.35
C GLU A 227 -27.98 5.90 16.79
N GLU A 228 -27.60 4.94 17.65
CA GLU A 228 -27.96 4.94 19.08
C GLU A 228 -27.37 6.15 19.82
N PHE A 229 -26.09 6.46 19.59
CA PHE A 229 -25.45 7.64 20.17
C PHE A 229 -26.13 8.94 19.71
N ARG A 230 -26.39 9.08 18.41
CA ARG A 230 -27.10 10.24 17.85
C ARG A 230 -28.47 10.41 18.49
N ASN A 231 -29.26 9.34 18.55
CA ASN A 231 -30.60 9.38 19.13
C ASN A 231 -30.58 9.73 20.62
N THR A 232 -29.60 9.19 21.36
CA THR A 232 -29.41 9.51 22.79
C THR A 232 -29.09 10.99 22.98
N LYS A 233 -28.14 11.53 22.21
CA LYS A 233 -27.78 12.95 22.29
C LYS A 233 -28.89 13.89 21.85
N GLU A 234 -29.65 13.52 20.84
CA GLU A 234 -30.81 14.28 20.39
C GLU A 234 -31.89 14.32 21.48
N SER A 235 -32.14 13.19 22.15
CA SER A 235 -33.06 13.12 23.31
C SER A 235 -32.58 13.99 24.48
N ASP A 236 -31.30 13.88 24.86
CA ASP A 236 -30.69 14.69 25.93
C ASP A 236 -30.83 16.20 25.63
N PHE A 237 -30.62 16.59 24.37
CA PHE A 237 -30.73 17.99 23.94
C PHE A 237 -32.17 18.49 24.04
N ILE A 238 -33.14 17.71 23.55
CA ILE A 238 -34.58 18.04 23.65
C ILE A 238 -35.00 18.20 25.11
N ILE A 239 -34.58 17.29 25.99
CA ILE A 239 -34.86 17.36 27.43
C ILE A 239 -34.25 18.63 28.05
N THR A 240 -32.99 18.94 27.70
CA THR A 240 -32.28 20.10 28.23
C THR A 240 -32.91 21.41 27.78
N VAL A 241 -33.25 21.53 26.50
CA VAL A 241 -33.95 22.71 25.95
C VAL A 241 -35.33 22.87 26.60
N GLY A 242 -36.08 21.78 26.77
CA GLY A 242 -37.37 21.81 27.46
C GLY A 242 -37.25 22.25 28.92
N ARG A 243 -36.18 21.84 29.61
CA ARG A 243 -35.87 22.29 30.98
C ARG A 243 -35.57 23.78 31.03
N TRP A 244 -34.67 24.27 30.17
CA TRP A 244 -34.35 25.71 30.11
C TRP A 244 -35.56 26.57 29.78
N GLN A 245 -36.43 26.11 28.87
CA GLN A 245 -37.66 26.83 28.56
C GLN A 245 -38.60 26.92 29.76
N LYS A 246 -38.74 25.84 30.54
CA LYS A 246 -39.53 25.86 31.79
C LYS A 246 -38.93 26.78 32.84
N GLU A 247 -37.62 26.73 33.05
CA GLU A 247 -36.90 27.60 34.00
C GLU A 247 -37.05 29.08 33.61
N TYR A 248 -36.87 29.41 32.33
CA TYR A 248 -37.04 30.77 31.81
C TYR A 248 -38.47 31.29 32.03
N LEU A 249 -39.49 30.51 31.67
CA LEU A 249 -40.89 30.91 31.88
C LEU A 249 -41.23 31.09 33.35
N ALA A 250 -40.69 30.25 34.24
CA ALA A 250 -40.86 30.39 35.68
C ALA A 250 -40.24 31.69 36.21
N ILE A 251 -39.01 32.02 35.79
CA ILE A 251 -38.33 33.26 36.17
C ILE A 251 -39.09 34.49 35.65
N VAL A 252 -39.50 34.48 34.38
CA VAL A 252 -40.27 35.60 33.79
C VAL A 252 -41.58 35.81 34.55
N LYS A 253 -42.27 34.72 34.95
CA LYS A 253 -43.47 34.80 35.77
C LYS A 253 -43.18 35.42 37.14
N GLN A 254 -42.13 34.96 37.83
CA GLN A 254 -41.72 35.53 39.12
C GLN A 254 -41.39 37.03 39.02
N ILE A 255 -40.67 37.45 37.98
CA ILE A 255 -40.36 38.87 37.75
C ILE A 255 -41.65 39.69 37.58
N LYS A 256 -42.58 39.21 36.75
CA LYS A 256 -43.86 39.90 36.51
C LYS A 256 -44.72 40.00 37.76
N ASP A 257 -44.72 38.98 38.61
CA ASP A 257 -45.50 38.95 39.86
C ASP A 257 -44.87 39.86 40.93
N LEU A 258 -43.54 39.95 40.99
CA LEU A 258 -42.83 40.76 42.00
C LEU A 258 -42.77 42.26 41.67
N LEU A 259 -42.80 42.65 40.39
CA LEU A 259 -42.68 44.04 39.95
C LEU A 259 -43.75 45.00 40.55
N PRO A 260 -45.06 44.71 40.50
CA PRO A 260 -46.07 45.61 41.06
C PRO A 260 -45.99 45.73 42.59
N ASN A 261 -45.62 44.64 43.27
CA ASN A 261 -45.48 44.61 44.72
C ASN A 261 -44.26 45.41 45.17
N ALA A 262 -43.12 45.27 44.49
CA ALA A 262 -41.89 45.99 44.81
C ALA A 262 -42.01 47.52 44.62
N LEU A 263 -42.66 47.97 43.54
CA LEU A 263 -42.89 49.40 43.26
C LEU A 263 -43.75 50.04 44.36
N THR A 264 -44.82 49.36 44.75
CA THR A 264 -45.81 49.86 45.71
C THR A 264 -45.28 49.85 47.15
N ALA A 265 -44.54 48.80 47.52
CA ALA A 265 -43.84 48.74 48.80
C ALA A 265 -42.78 49.85 48.91
N GLY A 266 -42.05 50.13 47.83
CA GLY A 266 -41.06 51.22 47.77
C GLY A 266 -41.69 52.60 47.96
N LEU A 267 -42.77 52.90 47.23
CA LEU A 267 -43.46 54.19 47.29
C LEU A 267 -44.17 54.42 48.65
N SER A 268 -44.91 53.43 49.16
CA SER A 268 -45.58 53.54 50.46
C SER A 268 -44.59 53.71 51.62
N SER A 269 -43.46 53.02 51.58
CA SER A 269 -42.38 53.19 52.56
C SER A 269 -41.78 54.60 52.50
N ALA A 270 -41.54 55.14 51.29
CA ALA A 270 -41.04 56.50 51.12
C ALA A 270 -42.02 57.55 51.66
N TYR A 271 -43.33 57.40 51.41
CA TYR A 271 -44.35 58.30 51.96
C TYR A 271 -44.48 58.18 53.48
N THR A 272 -44.43 56.96 54.03
CA THR A 272 -44.45 56.71 55.48
C THR A 272 -43.29 57.43 56.16
N LYS A 273 -42.07 57.28 55.62
CA LYS A 273 -40.87 57.94 56.14
C LYS A 273 -40.99 59.47 56.08
N LYS A 274 -41.50 60.03 54.99
CA LYS A 274 -41.72 61.48 54.86
C LYS A 274 -42.78 62.01 55.84
N LYS A 275 -43.86 61.27 56.04
CA LYS A 275 -44.88 61.59 57.05
C LYS A 275 -44.26 61.60 58.45
N GLU A 276 -43.48 60.59 58.81
CA GLU A 276 -42.79 60.52 60.11
C GLU A 276 -41.81 61.67 60.31
N ASP A 277 -41.04 62.02 59.27
CA ASP A 277 -40.14 63.18 59.29
C ASP A 277 -40.91 64.48 59.63
N GLU A 278 -42.02 64.76 58.93
CA GLU A 278 -42.84 65.95 59.16
C GLU A 278 -43.55 65.95 60.53
N VAL A 279 -43.99 64.79 61.04
CA VAL A 279 -44.54 64.69 62.41
C VAL A 279 -43.48 65.06 63.45
N ARG A 280 -42.21 64.68 63.25
CA ARG A 280 -41.12 65.11 64.12
C ARG A 280 -40.85 66.62 64.01
N ASP A 281 -41.00 67.20 62.82
CA ASP A 281 -40.88 68.65 62.64
C ASP A 281 -42.02 69.40 63.32
N ILE A 282 -43.27 68.91 63.25
CA ILE A 282 -44.41 69.46 64.00
C ILE A 282 -44.14 69.46 65.50
N THR A 283 -43.69 68.34 66.07
CA THR A 283 -43.41 68.25 67.51
C THR A 283 -42.27 69.18 67.92
N THR A 284 -41.22 69.26 67.11
CA THR A 284 -40.09 70.18 67.31
C THR A 284 -40.53 71.64 67.25
N HIS A 285 -41.34 72.02 66.26
CA HIS A 285 -41.86 73.38 66.13
C HIS A 285 -42.86 73.73 67.22
N THR A 286 -43.69 72.79 67.67
CA THR A 286 -44.62 72.97 68.80
C THR A 286 -43.85 73.23 70.09
N GLY A 287 -42.77 72.48 70.36
CA GLY A 287 -41.91 72.75 71.52
C GLY A 287 -41.20 74.10 71.45
N LYS A 288 -40.79 74.55 70.24
CA LYS A 288 -40.23 75.91 70.05
C LYS A 288 -41.29 76.99 70.28
N PHE A 289 -42.53 76.76 69.85
CA PHE A 289 -43.65 77.66 70.08
C PHE A 289 -43.98 77.79 71.57
N GLU A 290 -44.07 76.67 72.29
CA GLU A 290 -44.29 76.66 73.75
C GLU A 290 -43.19 77.40 74.50
N LYS A 291 -41.91 77.16 74.15
CA LYS A 291 -40.77 77.92 74.70
C LYS A 291 -40.85 79.42 74.40
N ALA A 292 -41.33 79.80 73.22
CA ALA A 292 -41.53 81.21 72.87
C ALA A 292 -42.64 81.85 73.72
N ILE A 293 -43.75 81.14 74.00
CA ILE A 293 -44.79 81.61 74.91
C ILE A 293 -44.26 81.76 76.34
N ILE A 294 -43.51 80.78 76.84
CA ILE A 294 -42.87 80.86 78.17
C ILE A 294 -41.90 82.04 78.23
N SER A 295 -41.10 82.25 77.19
CA SER A 295 -40.19 83.40 77.10
C SER A 295 -40.96 84.73 77.10
N LEU A 296 -42.13 84.80 76.47
CA LEU A 296 -42.97 86.00 76.47
C LEU A 296 -43.48 86.33 77.88
N VAL A 297 -43.86 85.31 78.66
CA VAL A 297 -44.27 85.44 80.07
C VAL A 297 -43.09 85.92 80.93
N PHE A 298 -41.87 85.43 80.70
CA PHE A 298 -40.71 85.93 81.43
C PHE A 298 -40.38 87.38 81.07
N VAL A 299 -40.48 87.77 79.80
CA VAL A 299 -40.26 89.16 79.38
C VAL A 299 -41.29 90.10 80.01
N SER A 300 -42.55 89.66 80.15
CA SER A 300 -43.58 90.46 80.82
C SER A 300 -43.40 90.62 82.33
N LEU A 301 -42.63 89.72 82.96
CA LEU A 301 -42.29 89.83 84.37
C LEU A 301 -41.15 90.81 84.67
N ILE A 302 -40.31 91.16 83.68
CA ILE A 302 -39.14 92.03 83.90
C ILE A 302 -39.52 93.41 84.47
N PRO A 303 -40.54 94.15 83.96
CA PRO A 303 -40.93 95.43 84.55
C PRO A 303 -41.36 95.31 86.02
N PHE A 304 -42.03 94.20 86.38
CA PHE A 304 -42.40 93.91 87.77
C PHE A 304 -41.17 93.62 88.63
N ALA A 305 -40.23 92.80 88.14
CA ALA A 305 -39.00 92.49 88.85
C ALA A 305 -38.13 93.74 89.09
N VAL A 306 -37.98 94.59 88.07
CA VAL A 306 -37.28 95.89 88.18
C VAL A 306 -37.98 96.80 89.18
N SER A 307 -39.31 96.85 89.17
CA SER A 307 -40.08 97.67 90.12
C SER A 307 -39.89 97.21 91.57
N ILE A 308 -39.89 95.90 91.83
CA ILE A 308 -39.61 95.32 93.14
C ILE A 308 -38.18 95.68 93.58
N ALA A 309 -37.19 95.54 92.69
CA ALA A 309 -35.80 95.89 93.00
C ALA A 309 -35.63 97.38 93.33
N LEU A 310 -36.30 98.27 92.61
CA LEU A 310 -36.29 99.72 92.87
C LEU A 310 -36.97 100.08 94.21
N MET A 311 -37.98 99.33 94.62
CA MET A 311 -38.65 99.49 95.92
C MET A 311 -37.72 99.08 97.08
N VAL A 312 -36.97 97.99 96.94
CA VAL A 312 -35.96 97.55 97.93
C VAL A 312 -34.81 98.57 98.08
N GLN A 313 -34.47 99.30 97.00
CA GLN A 313 -33.47 100.37 97.03
C GLN A 313 -33.97 101.69 97.64
N GLY A 314 -35.19 101.74 98.18
CA GLY A 314 -35.70 102.89 98.93
C GLY A 314 -36.31 104.02 98.09
N LYS A 315 -36.65 103.77 96.82
CA LYS A 315 -37.42 104.76 96.02
C LYS A 315 -38.89 104.79 96.49
N ALA A 316 -39.44 106.00 96.62
CA ALA A 316 -40.85 106.21 96.94
C ALA A 316 -41.78 105.56 95.89
N LEU A 317 -42.87 104.95 96.36
CA LEU A 317 -43.82 104.16 95.57
C LEU A 317 -44.42 104.97 94.41
N ASP A 318 -44.67 106.26 94.64
CA ASP A 318 -45.20 107.20 93.64
C ASP A 318 -44.28 107.36 92.42
N LYS A 319 -42.96 107.35 92.63
CA LYS A 319 -41.98 107.47 91.54
C LYS A 319 -41.88 106.19 90.72
N VAL A 320 -41.96 105.03 91.38
CA VAL A 320 -41.93 103.72 90.71
C VAL A 320 -43.17 103.55 89.81
N LEU A 321 -44.34 103.96 90.28
CA LEU A 321 -45.58 103.88 89.48
C LEU A 321 -45.56 104.81 88.28
N LEU A 322 -44.98 106.01 88.40
CA LEU A 322 -44.84 106.95 87.29
C LEU A 322 -43.83 106.47 86.23
N ASP A 323 -42.79 105.73 86.63
CA ASP A 323 -41.76 105.19 85.74
C ASP A 323 -42.15 103.85 85.08
N MET A 324 -43.21 103.18 85.55
CA MET A 324 -43.70 101.90 84.99
C MET A 324 -44.06 101.96 83.49
N PRO A 325 -44.83 102.94 82.98
CA PRO A 325 -45.10 103.06 81.54
C PRO A 325 -43.82 103.24 80.71
N ARG A 326 -42.81 103.95 81.25
CA ARG A 326 -41.51 104.13 80.58
C ARG A 326 -40.72 102.82 80.54
N LEU A 327 -40.76 102.03 81.62
CA LEU A 327 -40.15 100.69 81.68
C LEU A 327 -40.79 99.71 80.70
N VAL A 328 -42.12 99.70 80.60
CA VAL A 328 -42.84 98.87 79.63
C VAL A 328 -42.50 99.28 78.19
N LEU A 329 -42.40 100.59 77.91
CA LEU A 329 -42.01 101.08 76.59
C LEU A 329 -40.54 100.74 76.27
N ALA A 330 -39.64 100.79 77.25
CA ALA A 330 -38.23 100.46 77.11
C ALA A 330 -37.99 98.97 76.79
N ILE A 331 -38.89 98.08 77.23
CA ILE A 331 -38.76 96.63 77.01
C ILE A 331 -39.48 96.15 75.73
N LEU A 332 -40.22 97.02 75.04
CA LEU A 332 -40.92 96.71 73.80
C LEU A 332 -40.01 96.10 72.72
N PRO A 333 -38.77 96.57 72.49
CA PRO A 333 -37.84 95.94 71.54
C PRO A 333 -37.51 94.48 71.87
N LEU A 334 -37.62 94.07 73.14
CA LEU A 334 -37.34 92.70 73.59
C LEU A 334 -38.47 91.72 73.22
N TYR A 335 -39.72 92.20 73.10
CA TYR A 335 -40.84 91.36 72.68
C TYR A 335 -40.80 91.00 71.20
N VAL A 336 -40.23 91.86 70.35
CA VAL A 336 -40.26 91.68 68.89
C VAL A 336 -39.58 90.38 68.45
N PRO A 337 -38.36 90.02 68.90
CA PRO A 337 -37.74 88.74 68.56
C PRO A 337 -38.51 87.52 69.06
N VAL A 338 -39.14 87.60 70.23
CA VAL A 338 -39.90 86.48 70.82
C VAL A 338 -41.19 86.24 70.04
N LEU A 339 -41.92 87.31 69.73
CA LEU A 339 -43.13 87.26 68.88
C LEU A 339 -42.80 86.78 67.47
N TRP A 340 -41.66 87.16 66.92
CA TRP A 340 -41.18 86.67 65.63
C TRP A 340 -41.02 85.14 65.62
N VAL A 341 -40.36 84.60 66.65
CA VAL A 341 -40.16 83.15 66.79
C VAL A 341 -41.50 82.42 66.97
N ALA A 342 -42.39 82.94 67.82
CA ALA A 342 -43.72 82.37 68.01
C ALA A 342 -44.55 82.38 66.71
N TYR A 343 -44.54 83.48 65.97
CA TYR A 343 -45.26 83.60 64.70
C TYR A 343 -44.71 82.66 63.62
N SER A 344 -43.39 82.65 63.44
CA SER A 344 -42.72 81.81 62.44
C SER A 344 -42.95 80.32 62.73
N THR A 345 -42.81 79.89 63.98
CA THR A 345 -43.04 78.50 64.37
C THR A 345 -44.50 78.08 64.20
N SER A 346 -45.46 78.96 64.52
CA SER A 346 -46.88 78.70 64.27
C SER A 346 -47.20 78.48 62.79
N LYS A 347 -46.61 79.27 61.87
CA LYS A 347 -46.78 79.08 60.43
C LYS A 347 -46.21 77.74 59.96
N LYS A 348 -45.02 77.37 60.45
CA LYS A 348 -44.38 76.08 60.14
C LYS A 348 -45.19 74.88 60.65
N ILE A 349 -45.80 74.98 61.83
CA ILE A 349 -46.70 73.93 62.36
C ILE A 349 -47.89 73.70 61.43
N ASN A 350 -48.56 74.78 60.99
CA ASN A 350 -49.72 74.67 60.10
C ASN A 350 -49.34 74.09 58.73
N LEU A 351 -48.16 74.46 58.22
CA LEU A 351 -47.62 73.90 56.99
C LEU A 351 -47.37 72.40 57.14
N SER A 352 -46.60 71.97 58.14
CA SER A 352 -46.28 70.55 58.32
C SER A 352 -47.54 69.71 58.60
N LYS A 353 -48.56 70.23 59.29
CA LYS A 353 -49.85 69.52 59.45
C LYS A 353 -50.48 69.16 58.10
N ARG A 354 -50.47 70.11 57.16
CA ARG A 354 -50.97 69.87 55.80
C ARG A 354 -50.13 68.85 55.05
N LEU A 355 -48.79 68.95 55.14
CA LEU A 355 -47.90 67.98 54.51
C LEU A 355 -48.13 66.57 55.06
N VAL A 356 -48.37 66.43 56.37
CA VAL A 356 -48.72 65.15 56.99
C VAL A 356 -50.02 64.59 56.44
N GLU A 357 -51.07 65.40 56.27
CA GLU A 357 -52.34 64.96 55.66
C GLU A 357 -52.13 64.47 54.22
N GLU A 358 -51.38 65.22 53.41
CA GLU A 358 -51.07 64.85 52.03
C GLU A 358 -50.23 63.57 51.92
N TYR A 359 -49.15 63.45 52.71
CA TYR A 359 -48.33 62.24 52.72
C TYR A 359 -49.09 61.03 53.27
N THR A 360 -49.99 61.24 54.23
CA THR A 360 -50.88 60.18 54.72
C THR A 360 -51.84 59.71 53.63
N HIS A 361 -52.44 60.64 52.89
CA HIS A 361 -53.30 60.30 51.75
C HIS A 361 -52.53 59.50 50.67
N LYS A 362 -51.30 59.93 50.34
CA LYS A 362 -50.44 59.23 49.37
C LYS A 362 -49.96 57.86 49.86
N GLU A 363 -49.66 57.73 51.15
CA GLU A 363 -49.31 56.45 51.77
C GLU A 363 -50.48 55.47 51.72
N VAL A 364 -51.68 55.91 52.13
CA VAL A 364 -52.89 55.09 52.11
C VAL A 364 -53.22 54.68 50.68
N LEU A 365 -53.17 55.61 49.71
CA LEU A 365 -53.42 55.30 48.31
C LEU A 365 -52.43 54.26 47.76
N SER A 366 -51.15 54.38 48.10
CA SER A 366 -50.14 53.39 47.72
C SER A 366 -50.45 52.02 48.32
N LYS A 367 -50.79 51.92 49.62
CA LYS A 367 -51.17 50.65 50.25
C LYS A 367 -52.48 50.07 49.66
N THR A 368 -53.43 50.93 49.32
CA THR A 368 -54.67 50.53 48.65
C THR A 368 -54.41 50.00 47.24
N PHE A 369 -53.47 50.61 46.50
CA PHE A 369 -53.03 50.09 45.21
C PHE A 369 -52.43 48.68 45.34
N GLU A 370 -51.63 48.41 46.37
CA GLU A 370 -51.06 47.08 46.59
C GLU A 370 -52.17 46.02 46.78
N GLY A 371 -53.15 46.34 47.63
CA GLY A 371 -54.31 45.47 47.86
C GLY A 371 -55.17 45.27 46.61
N LEU A 372 -55.48 46.35 45.88
CA LEU A 372 -56.27 46.29 44.65
C LEU A 372 -55.51 45.59 43.51
N SER A 373 -54.21 45.83 43.36
CA SER A 373 -53.35 45.15 42.38
C SER A 373 -53.32 43.64 42.64
N THR A 374 -53.20 43.24 43.91
CA THR A 374 -53.28 41.83 44.32
C THR A 374 -54.66 41.24 44.00
N GLN A 375 -55.75 41.95 44.31
CA GLN A 375 -57.11 41.50 43.98
C GLN A 375 -57.33 41.37 42.46
N ILE A 376 -56.91 42.36 41.67
CA ILE A 376 -57.02 42.32 40.20
C ILE A 376 -56.16 41.19 39.61
N SER A 377 -55.00 40.89 40.20
CA SER A 377 -54.17 39.75 39.80
C SER A 377 -54.79 38.39 40.09
N THR A 378 -55.80 38.34 40.98
CA THR A 378 -56.53 37.13 41.35
C THR A 378 -57.80 36.93 40.51
N ILE A 379 -58.22 37.93 39.72
CA ILE A 379 -59.36 37.82 38.80
C ILE A 379 -58.97 36.90 37.64
N SER A 380 -59.82 35.90 37.37
CA SER A 380 -59.59 34.85 36.37
C SER A 380 -59.76 35.31 34.91
N ASP A 381 -60.47 36.42 34.68
CA ASP A 381 -60.63 37.02 33.35
C ASP A 381 -59.44 37.93 33.01
N SER A 382 -58.63 37.51 32.03
CA SER A 382 -57.39 38.18 31.63
C SER A 382 -57.63 39.57 31.02
N ASP A 383 -58.73 39.77 30.28
CA ASP A 383 -58.98 41.02 29.56
C ASP A 383 -59.52 42.10 30.52
N ILE A 384 -60.42 41.72 31.42
CA ILE A 384 -60.93 42.60 32.48
C ILE A 384 -59.81 42.95 33.48
N SER A 385 -58.98 41.97 33.85
CA SER A 385 -57.82 42.18 34.74
C SER A 385 -56.82 43.17 34.14
N ALA A 386 -56.56 43.10 32.83
CA ALA A 386 -55.65 44.01 32.14
C ALA A 386 -56.19 45.46 32.10
N ASP A 387 -57.46 45.66 31.75
CA ASP A 387 -58.09 47.00 31.72
C ASP A 387 -58.12 47.65 33.12
N LEU A 388 -58.46 46.87 34.15
CA LEU A 388 -58.47 47.34 35.54
C LEU A 388 -57.05 47.70 36.02
N ARG A 389 -56.02 46.94 35.64
CA ARG A 389 -54.62 47.29 35.94
C ARG A 389 -54.21 48.60 35.30
N ILE A 390 -54.59 48.84 34.05
CA ILE A 390 -54.27 50.08 33.33
C ILE A 390 -54.95 51.28 34.01
N LYS A 391 -56.24 51.17 34.34
CA LYS A 391 -56.98 52.22 35.06
C LYS A 391 -56.40 52.50 36.44
N LEU A 392 -56.03 51.45 37.16
CA LEU A 392 -55.41 51.58 38.48
C LEU A 392 -54.02 52.25 38.39
N LEU A 393 -53.22 51.90 37.39
CA LEU A 393 -51.92 52.51 37.14
C LEU A 393 -52.04 53.99 36.76
N TYR A 394 -53.04 54.34 35.95
CA TYR A 394 -53.33 55.74 35.61
C TYR A 394 -53.70 56.56 36.85
N ASN A 395 -54.62 56.05 37.68
CA ASN A 395 -55.05 56.73 38.90
C ASN A 395 -53.90 56.97 39.89
N ILE A 396 -53.00 55.99 40.08
CA ILE A 396 -51.85 56.18 40.97
C ILE A 396 -50.81 57.14 40.39
N LEU A 397 -50.61 57.12 39.08
CA LEU A 397 -49.69 58.04 38.40
C LEU A 397 -50.21 59.48 38.49
N GLU A 398 -51.51 59.70 38.28
CA GLU A 398 -52.16 61.01 38.42
C GLU A 398 -51.94 61.56 39.84
N VAL A 399 -52.28 60.81 40.89
CA VAL A 399 -52.14 61.27 42.28
C VAL A 399 -50.67 61.39 42.73
N SER A 400 -49.78 60.54 42.21
CA SER A 400 -48.34 60.65 42.49
C SER A 400 -47.70 61.84 41.78
N SER A 401 -48.21 62.24 40.62
CA SER A 401 -47.66 63.35 39.81
C SER A 401 -47.97 64.74 40.39
N GLU A 402 -49.01 64.86 41.21
CA GLU A 402 -49.33 66.13 41.87
C GLU A 402 -48.31 66.47 42.97
N ASN A 403 -47.57 67.56 42.78
CA ASN A 403 -46.58 68.03 43.74
C ASN A 403 -47.28 68.55 45.02
N PRO A 404 -46.96 68.03 46.23
CA PRO A 404 -47.56 68.51 47.49
C PRO A 404 -47.33 70.01 47.76
N GLY A 405 -46.32 70.62 47.12
CA GLY A 405 -46.04 72.05 47.22
C GLY A 405 -47.06 72.96 46.51
N LYS A 406 -47.80 72.46 45.51
CA LYS A 406 -48.75 73.27 44.72
C LYS A 406 -49.97 73.71 45.53
N LEU A 407 -50.33 72.93 46.54
CA LEU A 407 -51.51 73.17 47.37
C LEU A 407 -51.23 74.18 48.49
N ILE A 408 -49.96 74.43 48.84
CA ILE A 408 -49.57 75.45 49.81
C ILE A 408 -49.82 76.85 49.23
N THR A 409 -51.00 77.42 49.51
CA THR A 409 -51.24 78.86 49.33
C THR A 409 -50.18 79.60 50.16
N ASP A 410 -49.34 80.39 49.51
CA ASP A 410 -48.24 81.20 50.09
C ASP A 410 -46.84 80.56 50.18
N TYR A 411 -46.49 79.56 49.35
CA TYR A 411 -45.08 79.11 49.23
C TYR A 411 -44.13 80.25 48.78
N ASN A 412 -44.63 81.19 47.99
CA ASN A 412 -43.85 82.29 47.41
C ASN A 412 -43.92 83.62 48.17
N LYS A 413 -44.62 83.69 49.32
CA LYS A 413 -44.68 84.93 50.11
C LYS A 413 -43.62 84.91 51.20
N ALA A 414 -42.82 85.98 51.28
CA ALA A 414 -41.72 86.10 52.22
C ALA A 414 -42.13 85.69 53.64
N ASP A 415 -41.40 84.74 54.23
CA ASP A 415 -41.57 84.24 55.60
C ASP A 415 -41.13 85.26 56.66
N HIS A 416 -41.41 86.54 56.42
CA HIS A 416 -41.03 87.65 57.26
C HIS A 416 -42.25 88.07 58.11
N PRO A 417 -42.34 87.70 59.40
CA PRO A 417 -43.42 88.08 60.29
C PRO A 417 -43.83 89.56 60.22
N LEU A 418 -42.89 90.49 59.99
CA LEU A 418 -43.25 91.91 59.83
C LEU A 418 -43.91 92.23 58.48
N MET A 419 -43.58 91.52 57.39
CA MET A 419 -44.21 91.74 56.08
C MET A 419 -45.63 91.19 56.08
N ASP A 420 -45.82 90.01 56.66
CA ASP A 420 -47.14 89.38 56.85
C ASP A 420 -48.01 90.19 57.83
N ALA A 421 -47.44 90.67 58.94
CA ALA A 421 -48.13 91.60 59.85
C ALA A 421 -48.48 92.93 59.16
N LEU A 422 -47.63 93.43 58.26
CA LEU A 422 -47.89 94.65 57.49
C LEU A 422 -49.04 94.44 56.48
N GLU A 423 -49.05 93.33 55.74
CA GLU A 423 -50.18 92.96 54.87
C GLU A 423 -51.49 92.82 55.67
N LYS A 424 -51.45 92.18 56.84
CA LYS A 424 -52.61 92.10 57.76
C LYS A 424 -52.99 93.46 58.35
N SER A 425 -52.04 94.37 58.56
CA SER A 425 -52.33 95.74 59.04
C SER A 425 -53.02 96.61 57.98
N VAL A 426 -52.73 96.37 56.69
CA VAL A 426 -53.48 96.98 55.57
C VAL A 426 -54.93 96.47 55.59
N GLN A 427 -55.14 95.18 55.84
CA GLN A 427 -56.49 94.63 56.04
C GLN A 427 -57.20 95.19 57.29
N LEU A 428 -56.46 95.43 58.38
CA LEU A 428 -56.98 96.08 59.59
C LEU A 428 -57.40 97.53 59.31
N THR A 429 -56.64 98.27 58.50
CA THR A 429 -57.00 99.64 58.09
C THR A 429 -58.33 99.64 57.33
N ASN A 430 -58.52 98.69 56.41
CA ASN A 430 -59.78 98.49 55.71
C ASN A 430 -60.94 98.09 56.66
N ALA A 431 -60.65 97.38 57.76
CA ALA A 431 -61.64 97.04 58.77
C ALA A 431 -61.98 98.22 59.70
N VAL A 432 -61.01 99.05 60.05
CA VAL A 432 -61.21 100.29 60.85
C VAL A 432 -61.99 101.33 60.04
N GLU A 433 -61.74 101.42 58.73
CA GLU A 433 -62.54 102.24 57.83
C GLU A 433 -64.01 101.77 57.79
N LYS A 434 -64.26 100.46 57.78
CA LYS A 434 -65.61 99.89 57.93
C LYS A 434 -66.23 100.15 59.31
N LEU A 435 -65.43 100.18 60.38
CA LEU A 435 -65.88 100.48 61.74
C LEU A 435 -66.29 101.96 61.90
N SER A 436 -65.67 102.88 61.15
CA SER A 436 -66.03 104.31 61.12
C SER A 436 -67.45 104.60 60.63
N LEU A 437 -68.07 103.63 59.96
CA LEU A 437 -69.44 103.69 59.43
C LEU A 437 -70.51 103.33 60.48
N ILE A 438 -70.12 102.94 61.71
CA ILE A 438 -71.04 102.58 62.79
C ILE A 438 -71.30 103.80 63.70
N PRO A 439 -72.57 104.23 63.91
CA PRO A 439 -72.90 105.39 64.74
C PRO A 439 -72.49 105.16 66.21
N GLY A 440 -71.82 106.16 66.81
CA GLY A 440 -71.30 106.11 68.19
C GLY A 440 -69.81 105.81 68.32
N PHE A 441 -69.16 105.26 67.29
CA PHE A 441 -67.72 104.98 67.27
C PHE A 441 -66.91 105.95 66.39
N SER A 442 -67.54 106.94 65.74
CA SER A 442 -66.86 107.83 64.78
C SER A 442 -65.78 108.71 65.41
N ALA A 443 -65.94 109.12 66.67
CA ALA A 443 -64.91 109.88 67.39
C ALA A 443 -63.65 109.05 67.64
N ILE A 444 -63.80 107.76 67.96
CA ILE A 444 -62.68 106.84 68.21
C ILE A 444 -62.05 106.43 66.88
N ALA A 445 -62.87 106.12 65.87
CA ALA A 445 -62.40 105.75 64.53
C ALA A 445 -61.64 106.89 63.84
N SER A 446 -62.09 108.14 63.96
CA SER A 446 -61.41 109.30 63.37
C SER A 446 -60.10 109.65 64.04
N VAL A 447 -59.99 109.49 65.36
CA VAL A 447 -58.72 109.67 66.09
C VAL A 447 -57.71 108.59 65.72
N LEU A 448 -58.15 107.33 65.59
CA LEU A 448 -57.30 106.21 65.18
C LEU A 448 -56.86 106.31 63.72
N ASP A 449 -57.78 106.70 62.81
CA ASP A 449 -57.49 106.91 61.38
C ASP A 449 -56.48 108.05 61.19
N LYS A 450 -56.66 109.17 61.91
CA LYS A 450 -55.73 110.32 61.85
C LYS A 450 -54.33 109.97 62.38
N GLN A 451 -54.24 109.20 63.46
CA GLN A 451 -52.96 108.73 63.99
C GLN A 451 -52.29 107.71 63.06
N SER A 452 -53.06 106.77 62.48
CA SER A 452 -52.57 105.78 61.51
C SER A 452 -51.98 106.45 60.26
N LYS A 453 -52.71 107.40 59.66
CA LYS A 453 -52.25 108.15 58.47
C LYS A 453 -51.00 108.99 58.73
N ASN A 454 -50.87 109.58 59.91
CA ASN A 454 -49.67 110.34 60.29
C ASN A 454 -48.45 109.43 60.47
N LEU A 455 -48.61 108.26 61.10
CA LEU A 455 -47.54 107.27 61.28
C LEU A 455 -47.05 106.68 59.95
N LEU A 456 -47.96 106.45 58.99
CA LEU A 456 -47.61 105.99 57.64
C LEU A 456 -46.84 107.06 56.85
N LYS A 457 -47.25 108.33 56.93
CA LYS A 457 -46.52 109.43 56.29
C LYS A 457 -45.12 109.61 56.88
N GLU A 458 -44.99 109.65 58.21
CA GLU A 458 -43.69 109.83 58.86
C GLU A 458 -42.71 108.68 58.54
N LYS A 459 -43.21 107.44 58.46
CA LYS A 459 -42.39 106.28 58.08
C LYS A 459 -42.03 106.28 56.59
N ALA A 460 -42.92 106.72 55.71
CA ALA A 460 -42.62 106.91 54.29
C ALA A 460 -41.53 107.97 54.08
N ASP A 461 -41.60 109.08 54.81
CA ASP A 461 -40.60 110.16 54.75
C ASP A 461 -39.22 109.72 55.28
N LYS A 462 -39.18 108.94 56.37
CA LYS A 462 -37.94 108.33 56.90
C LYS A 462 -37.33 107.29 55.96
N ALA A 463 -38.14 106.46 55.30
CA ALA A 463 -37.67 105.50 54.30
C ALA A 463 -37.07 106.22 53.08
N ASN A 464 -37.71 107.29 52.60
CA ASN A 464 -37.22 108.12 51.50
C ASN A 464 -35.92 108.86 51.86
N ALA A 465 -35.79 109.37 53.09
CA ALA A 465 -34.55 109.99 53.57
C ALA A 465 -33.39 108.98 53.65
N GLY A 466 -33.64 107.74 54.12
CA GLY A 466 -32.64 106.68 54.14
C GLY A 466 -32.17 106.25 52.73
N LEU A 467 -33.11 106.18 51.78
CA LEU A 467 -32.80 105.89 50.38
C LEU A 467 -32.00 107.01 49.71
N ALA A 468 -32.22 108.27 50.08
CA ALA A 468 -31.44 109.41 49.56
C ALA A 468 -29.97 109.38 49.99
N VAL A 469 -29.68 108.99 51.24
CA VAL A 469 -28.31 108.87 51.78
C VAL A 469 -27.52 107.76 51.06
N ILE A 470 -28.17 106.65 50.72
CA ILE A 470 -27.55 105.53 49.98
C ILE A 470 -27.23 105.95 48.54
N ARG A 471 -28.10 106.75 47.92
CA ARG A 471 -27.95 107.22 46.54
C ARG A 471 -26.80 108.23 46.35
N ASP A 472 -26.50 109.05 47.37
CA ASP A 472 -25.42 110.05 47.27
C ASP A 472 -24.01 109.44 47.42
N LYS A 473 -23.87 108.36 48.20
CA LYS A 473 -22.60 107.61 48.31
C LYS A 473 -22.21 106.86 47.02
N GLY A 474 -23.18 106.53 46.16
CA GLY A 474 -22.94 105.78 44.92
C GLY A 474 -22.36 106.61 43.76
N LYS A 475 -22.38 107.94 43.81
CA LYS A 475 -21.97 108.81 42.68
C LYS A 475 -20.49 109.21 42.66
N ASN A 476 -19.75 109.08 43.76
CA ASN A 476 -18.35 109.52 43.84
C ASN A 476 -17.30 108.49 43.39
N ASN A 477 -17.66 107.22 43.18
CA ASN A 477 -16.70 106.13 42.92
C ASN A 477 -16.56 105.73 41.44
N GLY A 478 -17.05 106.51 40.48
CA GLY A 478 -17.20 106.09 39.07
C GLY A 478 -16.28 106.72 38.03
N LYS A 479 -15.10 107.27 38.38
CA LYS A 479 -14.24 108.02 37.42
C LYS A 479 -12.79 107.57 37.26
N GLU A 480 -12.35 106.46 37.85
CA GLU A 480 -10.99 105.93 37.65
C GLU A 480 -11.03 104.41 37.45
N ALA A 481 -10.85 103.94 36.21
CA ALA A 481 -10.23 102.66 35.81
C ALA A 481 -10.80 102.14 34.47
N GLU A 482 -10.24 102.61 33.35
CA GLU A 482 -10.23 101.88 32.07
C GLU A 482 -8.76 101.80 31.62
N ALA A 483 -8.12 100.65 31.81
CA ALA A 483 -6.92 100.22 31.07
C ALA A 483 -6.64 98.71 31.28
N ASP A 484 -6.63 98.02 30.14
CA ASP A 484 -5.83 96.84 29.76
C ASP A 484 -6.40 95.39 29.92
N PRO A 485 -6.26 94.50 28.89
CA PRO A 485 -7.10 93.33 28.65
C PRO A 485 -6.39 91.96 28.85
N GLY A 486 -7.17 90.89 28.77
CA GLY A 486 -6.69 89.57 28.32
C GLY A 486 -7.05 88.39 29.22
N LEU A 487 -7.84 87.44 28.69
CA LEU A 487 -7.53 86.00 28.55
C LEU A 487 -8.82 85.17 28.39
N GLU A 488 -8.91 84.47 27.26
CA GLU A 488 -9.82 83.34 27.00
C GLU A 488 -9.54 82.16 27.96
N PRO A 489 -10.50 81.23 28.10
CA PRO A 489 -10.13 79.84 28.29
C PRO A 489 -10.77 78.88 27.28
N LYS A 490 -9.92 77.91 26.95
CA LYS A 490 -10.10 76.71 26.14
C LYS A 490 -11.27 75.82 26.58
N THR A 491 -11.83 75.17 25.57
CA THR A 491 -12.58 73.92 25.61
C THR A 491 -11.69 72.74 26.02
N GLU A 492 -12.17 71.92 26.96
CA GLU A 492 -11.74 70.53 27.15
C GLU A 492 -12.93 69.70 27.65
N GLU A 493 -12.97 68.46 27.18
CA GLU A 493 -14.03 67.46 27.27
C GLU A 493 -14.30 66.95 28.69
N SER A 494 -15.55 66.54 28.96
CA SER A 494 -15.96 65.22 29.49
C SER A 494 -17.47 65.16 29.70
#